data_AF-A0A927LMC9-F1
#
_entry.id   AF-A0A927LMC9-F1
#
_cell.length_a   1.000
_cell.length_b   1.000
_cell.length_c   1.000
_cell.angle_alpha   90.00
_cell.angle_beta   90.00
_cell.angle_gamma   90.00
#
_symmetry.space_group_name_H-M   'P 1'
#
loop_
_entity.id
_entity.type
_entity.pdbx_description
1 polymer ?
#
loop_
_entity_poly.entity_id
_entity_poly.type
_entity_poly.pdbx_seq_one_letter_code
_entity_poly.pdbx_strand_id
1 'polypeptide(L)'
;MRALLYLFIFIRSEPENPVHKEIISVILDWLNKDIKFDFRTIRTLVARLNKIRNDTCRNRVIAELNSFWVKTGNFNMNRVQISVEPIIYILEEIYKKLELQEFDKVRIMASSVHNYPSFILGTHYCNSEEFWKIHINYYNRVFDEGFMSKWEFLFLVEYPKMVHEKRK
;
A
#
# COMPACT_ATOMS: atom_id res chain seq x y z
N MET A 1 -6.41 0.61 5.68
CA MET A 1 -6.44 1.11 4.28
C MET A 1 -6.13 2.59 4.14
N ARG A 2 -6.85 3.53 4.80
CA ARG A 2 -6.53 4.97 4.70
C ARG A 2 -5.10 5.33 5.14
N ALA A 3 -4.57 4.64 6.16
CA ALA A 3 -3.17 4.80 6.57
C ALA A 3 -2.18 4.58 5.41
N LEU A 4 -2.38 3.55 4.57
CA LEU A 4 -1.55 3.29 3.38
C LEU A 4 -1.73 4.37 2.30
N LEU A 5 -2.96 4.87 2.09
CA LEU A 5 -3.23 5.97 1.16
C LEU A 5 -2.39 7.20 1.53
N TYR A 6 -2.42 7.61 2.80
CA TYR A 6 -1.62 8.75 3.26
C TYR A 6 -0.13 8.46 3.17
N LEU A 7 0.33 7.26 3.53
CA LEU A 7 1.72 6.87 3.38
C LEU A 7 2.21 7.08 1.93
N PHE A 8 1.48 6.57 0.94
CA PHE A 8 1.82 6.76 -0.47
C PHE A 8 1.75 8.23 -0.90
N ILE A 9 0.78 9.01 -0.40
CA ILE A 9 0.70 10.45 -0.67
C ILE A 9 1.92 11.21 -0.13
N PHE A 10 2.43 10.86 1.05
CA PHE A 10 3.61 11.50 1.60
C PHE A 10 4.89 11.05 0.87
N ILE A 11 5.03 9.75 0.58
CA ILE A 11 6.19 9.24 -0.18
C ILE A 11 6.28 9.91 -1.56
N ARG A 12 5.15 10.12 -2.24
CA ARG A 12 5.18 10.82 -3.55
C ARG A 12 5.47 12.32 -3.42
N SER A 13 5.18 12.97 -2.28
CA SER A 13 5.46 14.41 -2.13
C SER A 13 6.91 14.64 -1.73
N GLU A 14 7.42 13.84 -0.80
CA GLU A 14 8.72 14.01 -0.13
C GLU A 14 9.50 12.67 -0.09
N PRO A 15 9.83 12.07 -1.26
CA PRO A 15 10.45 10.75 -1.31
C PRO A 15 11.78 10.64 -0.56
N GLU A 16 12.46 11.77 -0.33
CA GLU A 16 13.72 11.84 0.41
C GLU A 16 13.53 11.76 1.93
N ASN A 17 12.30 11.89 2.46
CA ASN A 17 12.08 11.91 3.91
C ASN A 17 12.47 10.56 4.55
N PRO A 18 13.48 10.54 5.44
CA PRO A 18 13.97 9.29 6.03
C PRO A 18 12.92 8.50 6.82
N VAL A 19 11.87 9.16 7.32
CA VAL A 19 10.78 8.50 8.07
C VAL A 19 10.05 7.47 7.24
N HIS A 20 10.01 7.63 5.91
CA HIS A 20 9.32 6.68 5.04
C HIS A 20 9.89 5.27 5.18
N LYS A 21 11.22 5.13 5.26
CA LYS A 21 11.86 3.82 5.46
C LYS A 21 11.51 3.23 6.82
N GLU A 22 11.55 4.04 7.88
CA GLU A 22 11.19 3.61 9.23
C GLU A 22 9.73 3.14 9.32
N ILE A 23 8.79 3.89 8.71
CA ILE A 23 7.36 3.51 8.69
C ILE A 23 7.17 2.23 7.88
N ILE A 24 7.76 2.13 6.69
CA ILE A 24 7.62 0.96 5.82
C ILE A 24 8.17 -0.28 6.51
N SER A 25 9.36 -0.20 7.13
CA SER A 25 9.95 -1.31 7.88
C SER A 25 9.03 -1.78 9.01
N VAL A 26 8.48 -0.86 9.82
CA VAL A 26 7.54 -1.22 10.89
C VAL A 26 6.26 -1.87 10.35
N ILE A 27 5.75 -1.42 9.20
CA ILE A 27 4.57 -2.02 8.56
C ILE A 27 4.89 -3.40 8.02
N LEU A 28 6.03 -3.58 7.34
CA LEU A 28 6.48 -4.88 6.81
C LEU A 28 6.69 -5.90 7.94
N ASP A 29 7.35 -5.51 9.03
CA ASP A 29 7.55 -6.37 10.21
C ASP A 29 6.25 -6.73 10.95
N TRP A 30 5.20 -5.95 10.72
CA TRP A 30 3.88 -6.18 11.28
C TRP A 30 3.01 -7.05 10.37
N LEU A 31 3.11 -6.86 9.05
CA LEU A 31 2.38 -7.63 8.05
C LEU A 31 2.93 -9.06 7.96
N ASN A 32 2.03 -10.03 8.05
CA ASN A 32 2.29 -11.42 7.69
C ASN A 32 1.01 -12.02 7.10
N LYS A 33 1.12 -13.14 6.36
CA LYS A 33 -0.02 -13.75 5.65
C LYS A 33 -1.17 -14.15 6.58
N ASP A 34 -0.86 -14.48 7.83
CA ASP A 34 -1.82 -14.93 8.85
C ASP A 34 -2.35 -13.79 9.73
N ILE A 35 -2.05 -12.54 9.39
CA ILE A 35 -2.41 -11.40 10.22
C ILE A 35 -3.93 -11.27 10.34
N LYS A 36 -4.40 -11.15 11.58
CA LYS A 36 -5.78 -10.77 11.88
C LYS A 36 -5.83 -9.27 12.07
N PHE A 37 -6.60 -8.57 11.23
CA PHE A 37 -6.81 -7.13 11.36
C PHE A 37 -7.85 -6.85 12.45
N ASP A 38 -7.40 -6.81 13.71
CA ASP A 38 -8.23 -6.53 14.88
C ASP A 38 -7.66 -5.37 15.71
N PHE A 39 -8.35 -5.00 16.79
CA PHE A 39 -7.96 -3.88 17.63
C PHE A 39 -6.56 -4.05 18.22
N ARG A 40 -6.27 -5.27 18.68
CA ARG A 40 -5.04 -5.58 19.38
C ARG A 40 -3.86 -5.51 18.42
N THR A 41 -3.99 -6.09 17.23
CA THR A 41 -2.92 -6.07 16.22
C THR A 41 -2.68 -4.66 15.70
N ILE A 42 -3.73 -3.86 15.47
CA ILE A 42 -3.60 -2.46 15.08
C ILE A 42 -2.97 -1.60 16.19
N ARG A 43 -3.33 -1.82 17.45
CA ARG A 43 -2.68 -1.12 18.58
C ARG A 43 -1.21 -1.45 18.71
N THR A 44 -0.84 -2.71 18.46
CA THR A 44 0.57 -3.11 18.41
C THR A 44 1.31 -2.37 17.31
N LEU A 45 0.73 -2.24 16.11
CA LEU A 45 1.31 -1.45 15.02
C LEU A 45 1.48 0.02 15.44
N VAL A 46 0.44 0.64 16.00
CA VAL A 46 0.49 2.03 16.47
C VAL A 46 1.57 2.22 17.55
N ALA A 47 1.70 1.29 18.49
CA ALA A 47 2.74 1.35 19.51
C ALA A 47 4.16 1.24 18.92
N ARG A 48 4.35 0.43 17.88
CA ARG A 48 5.63 0.35 17.14
C ARG A 48 5.91 1.65 16.38
N LEU A 49 4.93 2.19 15.67
CA LEU A 49 5.06 3.45 14.94
C LEU A 49 5.37 4.64 15.86
N ASN A 50 4.85 4.66 17.09
CA ASN A 50 5.17 5.71 18.07
C ASN A 50 6.65 5.75 18.48
N LYS A 51 7.42 4.68 18.23
CA LYS A 51 8.87 4.63 18.49
C LYS A 51 9.72 5.29 17.40
N ILE A 52 9.14 5.50 16.21
CA ILE A 52 9.75 6.25 15.11
C ILE A 52 9.83 7.72 15.52
N ARG A 53 10.82 8.47 15.02
CA ARG A 53 10.93 9.92 15.26
C ARG A 53 9.65 10.69 14.93
N ASN A 54 9.40 11.80 15.63
CA ASN A 54 8.20 12.60 15.38
C ASN A 54 8.22 13.27 14.01
N ASP A 55 7.17 13.03 13.21
CA ASP A 55 7.07 13.47 11.84
C ASP A 55 5.59 13.54 11.41
N THR A 56 5.27 14.47 10.51
CA THR A 56 3.91 14.70 10.00
C THR A 56 3.31 13.46 9.32
N CYS A 57 4.10 12.75 8.50
CA CYS A 57 3.70 11.52 7.84
C CYS A 57 3.35 10.45 8.88
N ARG A 58 4.26 10.21 9.84
CA ARG A 58 4.05 9.25 10.94
C ARG A 58 2.77 9.56 11.71
N ASN A 59 2.59 10.82 12.12
CA ASN A 59 1.44 11.26 12.90
C ASN A 59 0.13 11.04 12.14
N ARG A 60 0.13 11.32 10.83
CA ARG A 60 -1.06 11.11 9.98
C ARG A 60 -1.38 9.62 9.82
N VAL A 61 -0.38 8.78 9.60
CA VAL A 61 -0.54 7.31 9.53
C VAL A 61 -1.15 6.77 10.83
N ILE A 62 -0.61 7.18 11.98
CA ILE A 62 -1.13 6.79 13.30
C ILE A 62 -2.57 7.27 13.49
N ALA A 63 -2.89 8.51 13.14
CA ALA A 63 -4.25 9.05 13.27
C ALA A 63 -5.27 8.24 12.45
N GLU A 64 -4.92 7.83 11.23
CA GLU A 64 -5.80 7.01 10.39
C GLU A 64 -5.96 5.58 10.95
N LEU A 65 -4.90 4.99 11.51
CA LEU A 65 -4.99 3.69 12.20
C LEU A 65 -5.88 3.74 13.45
N ASN A 66 -5.77 4.80 14.25
CA ASN A 66 -6.63 4.99 15.43
C ASN A 66 -8.10 5.23 15.03
N SER A 67 -8.34 5.82 13.86
CA SER A 67 -9.70 6.05 13.35
C SER A 67 -10.41 4.80 12.82
N PHE A 68 -9.73 3.64 12.79
CA PHE A 68 -10.25 2.38 12.25
C PHE A 68 -11.65 2.04 12.77
N TRP A 69 -11.90 2.21 14.07
CA TRP A 69 -13.16 1.85 14.75
C TRP A 69 -14.31 2.82 14.52
N VAL A 70 -14.01 4.09 14.26
CA VAL A 70 -15.03 5.13 14.05
C VAL A 70 -15.66 4.98 12.66
N LYS A 71 -14.99 4.27 11.74
CA LYS A 71 -15.33 4.21 10.32
C LYS A 71 -15.50 2.79 9.77
N THR A 72 -15.57 1.75 10.61
CA THR A 72 -15.87 0.39 10.17
C THR A 72 -17.30 0.29 9.64
N GLY A 73 -17.51 0.73 8.41
CA GLY A 73 -18.61 0.27 7.58
C GLY A 73 -18.37 -1.17 7.11
N ASN A 74 -19.29 -1.69 6.30
CA ASN A 74 -19.22 -3.02 5.67
C ASN A 74 -18.05 -3.12 4.68
N PHE A 75 -16.80 -3.14 5.16
CA PHE A 75 -15.63 -3.38 4.33
C PHE A 75 -15.52 -4.85 3.99
N ASN A 76 -15.17 -5.14 2.74
CA ASN A 76 -14.89 -6.49 2.30
C ASN A 76 -13.53 -6.94 2.86
N MET A 77 -13.53 -7.49 4.08
CA MET A 77 -12.31 -7.97 4.75
C MET A 77 -11.60 -9.07 3.97
N ASN A 78 -12.32 -9.84 3.14
CA ASN A 78 -11.68 -10.81 2.25
C ASN A 78 -10.77 -10.11 1.24
N ARG A 79 -11.20 -9.00 0.65
CA ARG A 79 -10.36 -8.22 -0.27
C ARG A 79 -9.14 -7.64 0.44
N VAL A 80 -9.28 -7.23 1.70
CA VAL A 80 -8.12 -6.78 2.50
C VAL A 80 -7.13 -7.92 2.70
N GLN A 81 -7.60 -9.11 3.10
CA GLN A 81 -6.73 -10.26 3.37
C GLN A 81 -5.94 -10.71 2.14
N ILE A 82 -6.61 -10.88 0.99
CA ILE A 82 -5.94 -11.29 -0.26
C ILE A 82 -4.93 -10.24 -0.76
N SER A 83 -5.09 -8.98 -0.34
CA SER A 83 -4.22 -7.89 -0.75
C SER A 83 -2.98 -7.75 0.14
N VAL A 84 -2.85 -8.54 1.22
CA VAL A 84 -1.70 -8.47 2.13
C VAL A 84 -0.39 -8.75 1.41
N GLU A 85 -0.31 -9.84 0.66
CA GLU A 85 0.89 -10.19 -0.11
C GLU A 85 1.24 -9.13 -1.17
N PRO A 86 0.29 -8.68 -2.02
CA PRO A 86 0.54 -7.53 -2.90
C PRO A 86 1.02 -6.27 -2.18
N ILE A 87 0.47 -5.94 -1.01
CA ILE A 87 0.90 -4.77 -0.21
C ILE A 87 2.35 -4.95 0.24
N ILE A 88 2.69 -6.12 0.79
CA ILE A 88 4.06 -6.44 1.20
C ILE A 88 5.01 -6.23 0.02
N TYR A 89 4.69 -6.82 -1.13
CA TYR A 89 5.53 -6.74 -2.33
C TYR A 89 5.76 -5.30 -2.81
N ILE A 90 4.69 -4.49 -2.88
CA ILE A 90 4.79 -3.07 -3.27
C ILE A 90 5.66 -2.30 -2.26
N LEU A 91 5.47 -2.52 -0.97
CA LEU A 91 6.23 -1.85 0.08
C LEU A 91 7.70 -2.25 0.08
N GLU A 92 8.03 -3.52 -0.15
CA GLU A 92 9.40 -4.02 -0.30
C GLU A 92 10.12 -3.38 -1.48
N GLU A 93 9.46 -3.29 -2.65
CA GLU A 93 10.09 -2.65 -3.81
C GLU A 93 10.29 -1.14 -3.57
N ILE A 94 9.33 -0.44 -2.97
CA ILE A 94 9.52 0.99 -2.59
C ILE A 94 10.66 1.12 -1.58
N TYR A 95 10.72 0.26 -0.57
CA TYR A 95 11.77 0.25 0.45
C TYR A 95 13.16 0.07 -0.17
N LYS A 96 13.31 -0.88 -1.09
CA LYS A 96 14.55 -1.11 -1.83
C LYS A 96 14.98 0.11 -2.62
N LYS A 97 14.05 0.80 -3.28
CA LYS A 97 14.35 2.04 -4.03
C LYS A 97 14.75 3.20 -3.11
N LEU A 98 14.16 3.28 -1.92
CA LEU A 98 14.60 4.20 -0.86
C LEU A 98 15.99 3.86 -0.31
N GLU A 99 16.42 2.59 -0.30
CA GLU A 99 17.80 2.19 0.05
C GLU A 99 18.81 2.62 -1.00
N LEU A 100 18.46 2.48 -2.26
CA LEU A 100 19.29 2.89 -3.39
C LEU A 100 19.26 4.39 -3.68
N GLN A 101 18.49 5.17 -2.90
CA GLN A 101 18.28 6.61 -3.10
C GLN A 101 17.74 6.94 -4.51
N GLU A 102 17.01 6.00 -5.13
CA GLU A 102 16.33 6.20 -6.43
C GLU A 102 15.01 6.96 -6.22
N PHE A 103 15.08 8.18 -5.68
CA PHE A 103 13.93 8.93 -5.18
C PHE A 103 12.88 9.27 -6.26
N ASP A 104 13.30 9.49 -7.51
CA ASP A 104 12.36 9.68 -8.62
C ASP A 104 11.51 8.43 -8.85
N LYS A 105 12.13 7.24 -8.79
CA LYS A 105 11.41 5.96 -8.92
C LYS A 105 10.48 5.75 -7.74
N VAL A 106 10.94 6.03 -6.52
CA VAL A 106 10.10 6.00 -5.31
C VAL A 106 8.86 6.89 -5.47
N ARG A 107 9.06 8.12 -5.95
CA ARG A 107 7.99 9.10 -6.20
C ARG A 107 6.95 8.54 -7.18
N ILE A 108 7.42 7.98 -8.29
CA ILE A 108 6.56 7.42 -9.33
C ILE A 108 5.81 6.18 -8.82
N MET A 109 6.50 5.28 -8.13
CA MET A 109 5.91 4.08 -7.52
C MET A 109 4.82 4.45 -6.52
N ALA A 110 5.06 5.40 -5.62
CA ALA A 110 4.05 5.85 -4.69
C ALA A 110 2.88 6.56 -5.40
N SER A 111 3.17 7.31 -6.47
CA SER A 111 2.15 7.93 -7.31
C SER A 111 1.28 6.90 -8.06
N SER A 112 1.83 5.77 -8.49
CA SER A 112 1.05 4.75 -9.20
C SER A 112 0.11 3.97 -8.29
N VAL A 113 0.44 3.84 -7.00
CA VAL A 113 -0.35 3.04 -6.04
C VAL A 113 -1.09 3.84 -4.98
N HIS A 114 -1.07 5.18 -4.99
CA HIS A 114 -1.80 5.94 -3.97
C HIS A 114 -3.31 5.64 -3.94
N ASN A 115 -3.93 5.30 -5.08
CA ASN A 115 -5.35 4.88 -5.13
C ASN A 115 -5.58 3.39 -4.87
N TYR A 116 -4.51 2.61 -4.72
CA TYR A 116 -4.59 1.17 -4.49
C TYR A 116 -5.41 0.80 -3.24
N PRO A 117 -5.34 1.54 -2.11
CA PRO A 117 -6.20 1.27 -0.97
C PRO A 117 -7.70 1.40 -1.28
N SER A 118 -8.10 2.37 -2.11
CA SER A 118 -9.49 2.52 -2.57
C SER A 118 -9.89 1.38 -3.51
N PHE A 119 -8.96 0.94 -4.37
CA PHE A 119 -9.16 -0.21 -5.25
C PHE A 119 -9.42 -1.49 -4.45
N ILE A 120 -8.60 -1.78 -3.43
CA ILE A 120 -8.78 -2.94 -2.54
C ILE A 120 -10.15 -2.90 -1.86
N LEU A 121 -10.58 -1.73 -1.39
CA LEU A 121 -11.88 -1.56 -0.75
C LEU A 121 -13.08 -1.63 -1.71
N GLY A 122 -12.84 -1.64 -3.03
CA GLY A 122 -13.91 -1.63 -4.03
C GLY A 122 -14.64 -0.28 -4.16
N THR A 123 -14.03 0.80 -3.65
CA THR A 123 -14.56 2.15 -3.78
C THR A 123 -13.93 2.92 -4.94
N HIS A 124 -13.02 2.27 -5.68
CA HIS A 124 -12.41 2.82 -6.89
C HIS A 124 -13.15 2.33 -8.12
N TYR A 125 -13.21 3.15 -9.17
CA TYR A 125 -14.12 2.96 -10.30
C TYR A 125 -13.69 1.86 -11.29
N CYS A 126 -12.44 1.39 -11.24
CA CYS A 126 -11.88 0.48 -12.24
C CYS A 126 -11.64 -0.94 -11.73
N ASN A 127 -11.61 -1.90 -12.66
CA ASN A 127 -11.24 -3.29 -12.39
C ASN A 127 -9.70 -3.46 -12.31
N SER A 128 -9.20 -4.68 -12.02
CA SER A 128 -7.77 -4.90 -11.79
C SER A 128 -6.92 -4.65 -13.04
N GLU A 129 -7.38 -5.06 -14.22
CA GLU A 129 -6.69 -4.84 -15.49
C GLU A 129 -6.65 -3.35 -15.86
N GLU A 130 -7.77 -2.66 -15.68
CA GLU A 130 -7.84 -1.21 -15.87
C GLU A 130 -6.95 -0.47 -14.86
N PHE A 131 -6.91 -0.93 -13.60
CA PHE A 131 -6.03 -0.35 -12.59
C PHE A 131 -4.56 -0.47 -13.01
N TRP A 132 -4.14 -1.64 -13.48
CA TRP A 132 -2.81 -1.85 -14.05
C TRP A 132 -2.53 -0.88 -15.20
N LYS A 133 -3.41 -0.86 -16.22
CA LYS A 133 -3.22 -0.07 -17.43
C LYS A 133 -3.14 1.44 -17.16
N ILE A 134 -4.06 1.95 -16.34
CA ILE A 134 -4.24 3.40 -16.12
C ILE A 134 -3.28 3.92 -15.06
N HIS A 135 -3.12 3.20 -13.94
CA HIS A 135 -2.41 3.74 -12.79
C HIS A 135 -0.95 3.30 -12.71
N ILE A 136 -0.55 2.18 -13.33
CA ILE A 136 0.81 1.63 -13.18
C ILE A 136 1.55 1.59 -14.53
N ASN A 137 1.00 0.87 -15.52
CA ASN A 137 1.65 0.72 -16.82
C ASN A 137 1.70 2.04 -17.62
N TYR A 138 0.84 3.01 -17.31
CA TYR A 138 1.02 4.38 -17.80
C TYR A 138 2.42 4.91 -17.46
N TYR A 139 2.86 4.77 -16.21
CA TYR A 139 4.16 5.27 -15.79
C TYR A 139 5.33 4.47 -16.38
N ASN A 140 5.23 3.14 -16.47
CA ASN A 140 6.27 2.35 -17.16
C ASN A 140 6.51 2.86 -18.59
N ARG A 141 5.44 3.21 -19.32
CA ARG A 141 5.54 3.75 -20.68
C ARG A 141 6.07 5.17 -20.72
N VAL A 142 5.65 6.03 -19.79
CA VAL A 142 6.09 7.44 -19.76
C VAL A 142 7.58 7.55 -19.43
N PHE A 143 8.08 6.70 -18.53
CA PHE A 143 9.46 6.74 -18.09
C PHE A 143 10.40 5.80 -18.85
N ASP A 144 9.86 5.03 -19.81
CA ASP A 144 10.56 3.99 -20.58
C ASP A 144 11.42 3.05 -19.73
N GLU A 145 10.99 2.85 -18.48
CA GLU A 145 11.66 1.97 -17.53
C GLU A 145 10.60 1.02 -16.95
N GLY A 146 10.76 -0.27 -17.21
CA GLY A 146 9.86 -1.32 -16.73
C GLY A 146 9.98 -1.63 -15.24
N PHE A 147 10.36 -0.68 -14.37
CA PHE A 147 10.66 -0.95 -12.97
C PHE A 147 9.44 -1.38 -12.14
N MET A 148 8.19 -1.13 -12.60
CA MET A 148 6.97 -1.69 -12.01
C MET A 148 6.40 -2.87 -12.82
N SER A 149 7.06 -3.34 -13.89
CA SER A 149 6.54 -4.45 -14.72
C SER A 149 6.32 -5.72 -13.92
N LYS A 150 7.13 -5.92 -12.87
CA LYS A 150 6.97 -7.05 -11.95
C LYS A 150 5.66 -7.01 -11.17
N TRP A 151 4.94 -5.89 -11.15
CA TRP A 151 3.63 -5.81 -10.48
C TRP A 151 2.50 -6.34 -11.35
N GLU A 152 2.72 -6.52 -12.66
CA GLU A 152 1.68 -6.91 -13.62
C GLU A 152 0.93 -8.18 -13.21
N PHE A 153 1.66 -9.20 -12.74
CA PHE A 153 1.05 -10.47 -12.33
C PHE A 153 0.05 -10.29 -11.19
N LEU A 154 0.26 -9.32 -10.28
CA LEU A 154 -0.68 -9.03 -9.19
C LEU A 154 -2.06 -8.64 -9.76
N PHE A 155 -2.07 -7.83 -10.82
CA PHE A 155 -3.29 -7.24 -11.36
C PHE A 155 -3.95 -8.05 -12.47
N LEU A 156 -3.16 -8.81 -13.25
CA LEU A 156 -3.67 -9.59 -14.38
C LEU A 156 -3.87 -11.08 -14.05
N VAL A 157 -3.24 -11.58 -13.00
CA VAL A 157 -3.32 -13.01 -12.63
C VAL A 157 -3.96 -13.18 -11.25
N GLU A 158 -3.41 -12.55 -10.23
CA GLU A 158 -3.84 -12.78 -8.84
C GLU A 158 -5.22 -12.20 -8.56
N TYR A 159 -5.42 -10.89 -8.79
CA TYR A 159 -6.71 -10.26 -8.54
C TYR A 159 -7.88 -10.85 -9.35
N PRO A 160 -7.75 -11.15 -10.66
CA PRO A 160 -8.83 -11.77 -11.42
C PRO A 160 -9.24 -13.16 -10.91
N LYS A 161 -8.29 -14.03 -10.56
CA LYS A 161 -8.59 -15.35 -9.99
C LYS A 161 -9.42 -15.23 -8.70
N MET A 162 -9.03 -14.30 -7.84
CA MET A 162 -9.68 -14.06 -6.55
C MET A 162 -11.12 -13.53 -6.67
N VAL A 163 -11.48 -12.90 -7.80
CA VAL A 163 -12.86 -12.44 -8.08
C VAL A 163 -13.73 -13.59 -8.63
N HIS A 164 -13.15 -14.52 -9.39
CA HIS A 164 -13.90 -15.62 -10.03
C HIS A 164 -14.14 -16.83 -9.13
N GLU A 165 -13.28 -17.11 -8.14
CA GLU A 165 -13.43 -18.25 -7.23
C GLU A 165 -14.65 -18.17 -6.29
N LYS A 166 -15.36 -17.04 -6.22
CA LYS A 166 -16.48 -16.82 -5.29
C LYS A 166 -17.87 -16.76 -5.94
N ARG A 167 -18.01 -17.20 -7.20
CA ARG A 167 -19.31 -17.35 -7.89
C ARG A 167 -19.84 -18.80 -7.91
N LYS A 168 -19.43 -19.65 -6.96
CA LYS A 168 -19.97 -21.01 -6.77
C LYS A 168 -20.64 -21.14 -5.43
#